data_AF-A0A9X2C6P1-F1
#
_entry.id   AF-A0A9X2C6P1-F1
#
_cell.length_a   1.000
_cell.length_b   1.000
_cell.length_c   1.000
_cell.angle_alpha   90.00
_cell.angle_beta   90.00
_cell.angle_gamma   90.00
#
_symmetry.space_group_name_H-M   'P 1'
#
loop_
_entity.id
_entity.type
_entity.pdbx_description
1 polymer ?
#
loop_
_entity_poly.entity_id
_entity_poly.type
_entity_poly.pdbx_seq_one_letter_code
_entity_poly.pdbx_strand_id
1 'polypeptide(L)' 'MKYIHALTLFAAVMALNGCVVQSTYSKSIAVTKDAEGRVVQTVETETVVQPAQGYPMRLEKIKGIQPQ' A
#
# COMPACT_ATOMS: atom_id res chain seq x y z
N MET A 1 5.06 37.97 23.58
CA MET A 1 4.75 36.57 24.00
C MET A 1 3.70 35.86 23.14
N LYS A 2 2.63 36.53 22.67
CA LYS A 2 1.58 35.94 21.79
C LYS A 2 2.12 35.21 20.54
N TYR A 3 3.11 35.78 19.85
CA TYR A 3 3.68 35.19 18.63
C TYR A 3 4.49 33.91 18.87
N ILE A 4 5.15 33.81 20.03
CA ILE A 4 5.92 32.62 20.40
C ILE A 4 4.97 31.43 20.61
N HIS A 5 3.80 31.68 21.22
CA HIS A 5 2.79 30.65 21.45
C HIS A 5 2.17 30.17 20.14
N ALA A 6 1.93 31.08 19.19
CA ALA A 6 1.45 30.74 17.86
C ALA A 6 2.47 29.88 17.09
N LEU A 7 3.76 30.21 17.21
CA LEU A 7 4.84 29.48 16.53
C LEU A 7 5.00 28.05 17.08
N THR A 8 4.91 27.88 18.40
CA THR A 8 4.92 26.55 19.03
C THR A 8 3.70 25.72 18.65
N LEU A 9 2.51 26.33 18.52
CA LEU A 9 1.31 25.64 18.09
C LEU A 9 1.45 25.12 16.66
N PHE A 10 2.00 25.94 15.76
CA PHE A 10 2.19 25.59 14.36
C PHE A 10 3.21 24.45 14.18
N ALA A 11 4.31 24.49 14.93
CA ALA A 11 5.31 23.42 14.94
C ALA A 11 4.72 22.09 15.44
N ALA A 12 3.87 22.12 16.47
CA ALA A 12 3.20 20.93 17.00
C ALA A 12 2.23 20.32 15.96
N VAL A 13 1.47 21.14 15.25
CA VAL A 13 0.55 20.67 14.19
C VAL A 13 1.33 20.01 13.05
N MET A 14 2.45 20.60 12.63
CA MET A 14 3.29 20.02 11.57
C MET A 14 3.92 18.69 12.00
N ALA A 15 4.32 18.54 13.26
CA ALA A 15 4.86 17.29 13.79
C ALA A 15 3.81 16.16 13.88
N LEU A 16 2.52 16.51 13.99
CA LEU A 16 1.41 15.55 14.04
C LEU A 16 0.92 15.10 12.65
N ASN A 17 1.37 15.76 11.57
CA ASN A 17 1.14 15.27 10.21
C ASN A 17 2.17 14.16 9.92
N GLY A 18 1.89 12.95 10.39
CA GLY A 18 2.70 11.79 10.09
C GLY A 18 2.80 11.55 8.58
N CYS A 19 3.97 11.14 8.10
CA CYS A 19 4.13 10.67 6.73
C CYS A 19 3.23 9.44 6.54
N VAL A 20 2.12 9.60 5.81
CA VAL A 20 1.36 8.46 5.30
C VAL A 20 2.28 7.69 4.35
N VAL A 21 2.81 6.58 4.83
CA VAL A 21 3.70 5.74 4.03
C VAL A 21 2.83 5.03 3.00
N GLN A 22 2.96 5.46 1.74
CA GLN A 22 2.08 5.01 0.67
C GLN A 22 2.32 3.51 0.41
N SER A 23 1.31 2.70 0.69
CA SER A 23 1.31 1.30 0.28
C SER A 23 1.12 1.23 -1.23
N THR A 24 1.96 0.45 -1.91
CA THR A 24 1.83 0.27 -3.36
C THR A 24 1.24 -1.11 -3.63
N TYR A 25 0.06 -1.13 -4.23
CA TYR A 25 -0.57 -2.33 -4.77
C TYR A 25 -0.27 -2.41 -6.27
N SER A 26 0.22 -3.55 -6.73
CA SER A 26 0.43 -3.83 -8.16
C SER A 26 -0.27 -5.13 -8.52
N LYS A 27 -1.12 -5.09 -9.54
CA LYS A 27 -1.74 -6.26 -10.16
C LYS A 27 -1.33 -6.31 -11.62
N SER A 28 -0.73 -7.43 -12.04
CA SER A 28 -0.45 -7.71 -13.45
C SER A 28 -1.26 -8.90 -13.91
N ILE A 29 -1.78 -8.79 -15.14
CA ILE A 29 -2.57 -9.83 -15.79
C ILE A 29 -1.87 -10.14 -17.11
N ALA A 30 -1.30 -11.33 -17.23
CA ALA A 30 -0.73 -11.82 -18.48
C ALA A 30 -1.73 -12.77 -19.14
N VAL A 31 -2.08 -12.48 -20.40
CA VAL A 31 -3.03 -13.27 -21.20
C VAL A 31 -2.31 -13.84 -22.40
N THR A 32 -2.22 -15.17 -22.48
CA THR A 32 -1.68 -15.87 -23.65
C THR A 32 -2.84 -16.27 -24.56
N LYS A 33 -2.69 -15.99 -25.86
CA LYS A 33 -3.68 -16.33 -26.89
C LYS A 33 -3.10 -17.30 -27.92
N ASP A 34 -3.95 -18.14 -28.50
CA ASP A 34 -3.60 -18.97 -29.65
C ASP A 34 -3.62 -18.18 -30.97
N ALA A 35 -3.27 -18.84 -32.07
CA ALA A 35 -3.24 -18.24 -33.40
C ALA A 35 -4.62 -17.78 -33.89
N GLU A 36 -5.70 -18.36 -33.35
CA GLU A 36 -7.09 -17.99 -33.64
C GLU A 36 -7.59 -16.84 -32.74
N GLY A 37 -6.75 -16.32 -31.85
CA GLY A 37 -7.05 -15.20 -30.95
C GLY A 37 -7.85 -15.58 -29.69
N ARG A 38 -8.02 -16.88 -29.42
CA ARG A 38 -8.69 -17.39 -28.21
C ARG A 38 -7.72 -17.36 -27.04
N VAL A 39 -8.23 -17.05 -25.85
CA VAL A 39 -7.44 -17.05 -24.62
C VAL A 39 -7.18 -18.49 -24.18
N VAL A 40 -5.91 -18.86 -24.10
CA VAL A 40 -5.49 -20.20 -23.67
C VAL A 40 -4.95 -20.23 -22.25
N GLN A 41 -4.50 -19.08 -21.73
CA GLN A 41 -4.00 -18.98 -20.36
C GLN A 41 -4.11 -17.54 -19.84
N THR A 42 -4.49 -17.40 -18.57
CA THR A 42 -4.44 -16.15 -17.83
C THR A 42 -3.63 -16.36 -16.57
N VAL A 43 -2.60 -15.54 -16.38
CA VAL A 43 -1.79 -15.53 -15.15
C VAL A 43 -2.00 -14.18 -14.47
N GLU A 44 -2.54 -14.22 -13.25
CA GLU A 44 -2.70 -13.03 -12.41
C GLU A 44 -1.62 -13.03 -11.34
N THR A 45 -0.89 -11.93 -11.22
CA THR A 45 0.11 -11.72 -10.16
C THR A 45 -0.28 -10.49 -9.36
N GLU A 46 -0.41 -10.64 -8.04
CA GLU A 46 -0.71 -9.56 -7.12
C GLU A 46 0.44 -9.36 -6.15
N THR A 47 0.96 -8.14 -6.08
CA THR A 47 2.09 -7.77 -5.21
C THR A 47 1.69 -6.58 -4.34
N VAL A 48 1.93 -6.70 -3.03
CA VAL A 48 1.70 -5.64 -2.05
C VAL A 48 3.05 -5.23 -1.47
N VAL A 49 3.49 -4.00 -1.76
CA VAL A 49 4.69 -3.42 -1.15
C VAL A 49 4.27 -2.51 -0.02
N GLN A 50 4.57 -2.94 1.21
CA GLN A 50 4.38 -2.13 2.41
C GLN A 50 5.72 -1.52 2.80
N PRO A 51 5.89 -0.20 2.69
CA PRO A 51 7.07 0.46 3.21
C PRO A 51 7.08 0.27 4.74
N ALA A 52 8.03 -0.51 5.22
CA ALA A 52 8.13 -0.93 6.60
C ALA A 52 8.32 0.27 7.52
N GLN A 53 7.27 0.63 8.27
CA GLN A 53 7.24 1.18 9.63
C GLN A 53 5.85 1.81 9.86
N GLY A 54 4.95 1.12 10.54
CA GLY A 54 3.75 1.79 11.08
C GLY A 54 2.58 0.88 11.41
N TYR A 55 2.24 -0.08 10.55
CA TYR A 55 1.08 -0.94 10.77
C TYR A 55 1.39 -2.39 10.41
N PRO A 56 1.47 -3.31 11.38
CA PRO A 56 1.53 -4.73 11.07
C PRO A 56 0.21 -5.14 10.40
N MET A 57 0.26 -5.42 9.09
CA MET A 57 -0.88 -6.02 8.40
C MET A 57 -1.16 -7.39 9.04
N ARG A 58 -2.36 -7.56 9.59
CA ARG A 58 -2.81 -8.86 10.11
C ARG A 58 -3.20 -9.77 8.96
N LEU A 59 -2.20 -10.36 8.32
CA LEU A 59 -2.36 -11.28 7.17
C LEU A 59 -3.31 -12.44 7.52
N GLU A 60 -3.32 -12.90 8.78
CA GLU A 60 -4.26 -13.86 9.36
C GLU A 60 -5.75 -13.49 9.22
N LYS A 61 -6.08 -12.22 8.95
CA LYS A 61 -7.46 -11.74 8.75
C LYS A 61 -7.87 -11.62 7.29
N ILE A 62 -6.94 -11.85 6.36
CA ILE A 62 -7.20 -11.76 4.92
C ILE A 62 -7.54 -13.15 4.40
N LYS A 63 -8.79 -13.34 4.00
CA LYS A 63 -9.29 -14.61 3.49
C LYS A 63 -8.53 -14.99 2.22
N GLY A 64 -7.88 -16.16 2.21
CA GLY A 64 -7.14 -16.69 1.06
C GLY A 64 -5.62 -16.51 1.11
N ILE A 65 -5.08 -15.82 2.12
CA ILE A 65 -3.64 -15.79 2.36
C ILE A 65 -3.23 -16.98 3.24
N GLN A 66 -2.28 -17.79 2.77
CA GLN A 66 -1.62 -18.79 3.61
C GLN A 66 -0.50 -18.10 4.40
N PRO A 67 -0.52 -18.16 5.74
CA PRO A 67 0.62 -17.71 6.53
C PRO A 67 1.81 -18.64 6.24
N GLN A 68 3.00 -18.06 6.04
CA GLN A 68 4.26 -18.80 5.96
C GLN A 68 4.74 -19.23 7.34
#